data_AF-A0A2S7ZS10-F1
#
_entry.id   AF-A0A2S7ZS10-F1
#
_cell.length_a   1.000
_cell.length_b   1.000
_cell.length_c   1.000
_cell.angle_alpha   90.00
_cell.angle_beta   90.00
_cell.angle_gamma   90.00
#
_symmetry.space_group_name_H-M   'P 1'
#
loop_
_entity.id
_entity.type
_entity.pdbx_description
1 polymer ?
#
loop_
_entity_poly.entity_id
_entity_poly.type
_entity_poly.pdbx_seq_one_letter_code
_entity_poly.pdbx_strand_id
1 'polypeptide(L)'
;MNAQEYRAYREEQAYKKKQNRQSIRKNAPMSDICVTHSMIRPKAKENPSKGLIRATLKGYSNLNIEIEKLRAIIHNYKAHAGVAIYGNTAIHTSTKRDLSDTLAKVEDNKRKFARLVFMERWLENALYGLHGLRAEYIIYIIEVYLRGKKEPERRKVARIIEAIYEKGLELPTIEQAQIVINENGKE
;
A
#
# COMPACT_ATOMS: atom_id res chain seq x y z
N MET A 1 -32.16 -12.62 43.79
CA MET A 1 -32.00 -11.47 42.89
C MET A 1 -32.51 -11.90 41.52
N ASN A 2 -33.62 -11.35 41.06
CA ASN A 2 -34.24 -11.71 39.78
C ASN A 2 -33.48 -11.03 38.63
N ALA A 3 -33.43 -11.65 37.44
CA ALA A 3 -32.63 -11.15 36.31
C ALA A 3 -33.06 -9.74 35.84
N GLN A 4 -34.32 -9.37 36.06
CA GLN A 4 -34.84 -8.02 35.80
C GLN A 4 -34.34 -7.00 36.82
N GLU A 5 -34.27 -7.36 38.10
CA GLU A 5 -33.74 -6.49 39.17
C GLU A 5 -32.25 -6.17 38.95
N TYR A 6 -31.48 -7.16 38.48
CA TYR A 6 -30.06 -6.96 38.17
C TYR A 6 -29.85 -6.03 36.96
N ARG A 7 -30.73 -6.08 35.95
CA ARG A 7 -30.70 -5.14 34.82
C ARG A 7 -31.05 -3.72 35.26
N ALA A 8 -32.12 -3.56 36.03
CA ALA A 8 -32.53 -2.27 36.57
C ALA A 8 -31.41 -1.63 37.42
N TYR A 9 -30.79 -2.42 38.30
CA TYR A 9 -29.65 -1.96 39.09
C TYR A 9 -28.46 -1.51 38.23
N ARG A 10 -28.12 -2.25 37.16
CA ARG A 10 -27.05 -1.87 36.23
C ARG A 10 -27.35 -0.57 35.48
N GLU A 11 -28.60 -0.35 35.09
CA GLU A 11 -29.02 0.86 34.38
C GLU A 11 -28.99 2.09 35.30
N GLU A 12 -29.44 1.97 36.54
CA GLU A 12 -29.34 3.04 37.54
C GLU A 12 -27.88 3.44 37.83
N GLN A 13 -26.98 2.46 37.95
CA GLN A 13 -25.55 2.72 38.17
C GLN A 13 -24.90 3.40 36.95
N ALA A 14 -25.31 3.03 35.73
CA ALA A 14 -24.85 3.69 34.52
C ALA A 14 -25.34 5.14 34.41
N TYR A 15 -26.58 5.40 34.85
CA TYR A 15 -27.16 6.74 34.87
C TYR A 15 -26.46 7.67 35.88
N LYS A 16 -26.23 7.18 37.11
CA LYS A 16 -25.49 7.92 38.16
C LYS A 16 -24.07 8.27 37.72
N LYS A 17 -23.36 7.35 37.04
CA LYS A 17 -22.02 7.64 36.47
C LYS A 17 -22.05 8.69 35.36
N LYS A 18 -23.08 8.71 34.51
CA LYS A 18 -23.24 9.74 33.45
C LYS A 18 -23.55 11.11 34.04
N GLN A 19 -24.44 11.20 35.03
CA GLN A 19 -24.74 12.46 35.74
C GLN A 19 -23.50 13.01 36.45
N ASN A 20 -22.74 12.18 37.16
CA ASN A 20 -21.50 12.62 37.82
C ASN A 20 -20.42 13.10 36.82
N ARG A 21 -20.30 12.46 35.65
CA ARG A 21 -19.39 12.96 34.59
C ARG A 21 -19.83 14.30 34.01
N GLN A 22 -21.14 14.54 33.91
CA GLN A 22 -21.68 15.82 33.42
C GLN A 22 -21.60 16.93 34.47
N SER A 23 -21.78 16.64 35.75
CA SER A 23 -21.63 17.63 36.83
C SER A 23 -20.17 18.04 37.04
N ILE A 24 -19.22 17.09 36.96
CA ILE A 24 -17.77 17.38 37.01
C ILE A 24 -17.34 18.28 35.84
N ARG A 25 -17.95 18.15 34.65
CA ARG A 25 -17.69 19.04 33.51
C ARG A 25 -18.33 20.42 33.63
N LYS A 26 -19.43 20.56 34.37
CA LYS A 26 -20.13 21.85 34.55
C LYS A 26 -19.58 22.69 35.70
N ASN A 27 -18.93 22.08 36.69
CA ASN A 27 -18.46 22.75 37.90
C ASN A 27 -16.92 22.88 37.98
N ALA A 28 -16.20 22.82 36.86
CA ALA A 28 -14.78 23.14 36.84
C ALA A 28 -14.62 24.67 36.96
N PRO A 29 -13.99 25.19 38.05
CA PRO A 29 -13.80 26.62 38.21
C PRO A 29 -12.82 27.13 37.14
N MET A 30 -13.18 28.24 36.48
CA MET A 30 -12.23 29.03 35.71
C MET A 30 -11.19 29.60 36.67
N SER A 31 -9.98 29.04 36.66
CA SER A 31 -8.81 29.67 37.24
C SER A 31 -7.71 29.74 36.19
N ASP A 32 -7.09 30.92 36.14
CA ASP A 32 -6.06 31.33 35.21
C ASP A 32 -4.92 30.32 35.15
N ILE A 33 -4.78 29.66 34.00
CA ILE A 33 -3.60 28.87 33.67
C ILE A 33 -3.03 29.45 32.39
N CYS A 34 -1.88 30.11 32.53
CA CYS A 34 -1.02 30.57 31.47
C CYS A 34 -0.89 29.47 30.40
N VAL A 35 -1.53 29.69 29.25
CA VAL A 35 -1.53 28.76 28.13
C VAL A 35 -0.15 28.82 27.48
N THR A 36 0.76 27.94 27.90
CA THR A 36 1.80 27.48 26.97
C THR A 36 1.06 26.81 25.82
N HIS A 37 1.05 27.44 24.65
CA HIS A 37 0.56 26.84 23.40
C HIS A 37 1.39 25.57 23.11
N SER A 38 0.97 24.44 23.66
CA SER A 38 1.38 23.15 23.13
C SER A 38 0.81 23.09 21.71
N MET A 39 1.68 23.29 20.73
CA MET A 39 1.35 23.14 19.31
C MET A 39 1.11 21.66 19.01
N ILE A 40 0.04 21.07 19.54
CA ILE A 40 -0.53 19.87 18.95
C ILE A 40 -1.25 20.35 17.69
N ARG A 41 -0.47 20.47 16.61
CA ARG A 41 -0.96 20.75 15.27
C ARG A 41 -2.07 19.72 14.98
N PRO A 42 -3.33 20.14 14.82
CA PRO A 42 -4.34 19.21 14.32
C PRO A 42 -3.84 18.71 12.98
N LYS A 43 -3.84 17.38 12.76
CA LYS A 43 -3.55 16.81 11.44
C LYS A 43 -4.46 17.54 10.47
N ALA A 44 -3.87 18.40 9.62
CA ALA A 44 -4.61 19.13 8.61
C ALA A 44 -5.45 18.11 7.87
N LYS A 45 -6.77 18.33 7.78
CA LYS A 45 -7.64 17.53 6.91
C LYS A 45 -6.94 17.51 5.55
N GLU A 46 -6.46 16.34 5.13
CA GLU A 46 -5.77 16.21 3.85
C GLU A 46 -6.75 16.63 2.75
N ASN A 47 -6.32 17.53 1.86
CA ASN A 47 -7.11 17.87 0.68
C ASN A 47 -7.33 16.56 -0.12
N PRO A 48 -8.57 16.24 -0.52
CA PRO A 48 -8.90 14.96 -1.16
C PRO A 48 -8.04 14.70 -2.41
N SER A 49 -7.69 15.76 -3.15
CA SER A 49 -6.78 15.75 -4.30
C SER A 49 -5.32 15.41 -3.93
N LYS A 50 -4.77 16.01 -2.86
CA LYS A 50 -3.42 15.67 -2.34
C LYS A 50 -3.39 14.24 -1.81
N GLY A 51 -4.50 13.77 -1.24
CA GLY A 51 -4.70 12.38 -0.83
C GLY A 51 -4.65 11.42 -2.02
N LEU A 52 -5.31 11.76 -3.13
CA LEU A 52 -5.28 10.97 -4.37
C LEU A 52 -3.86 10.83 -4.92
N ILE A 53 -3.09 11.93 -4.99
CA ILE A 53 -1.69 11.89 -5.44
C ILE A 53 -0.86 10.92 -4.58
N ARG A 54 -1.04 10.94 -3.25
CA ARG A 54 -0.36 10.00 -2.34
C ARG A 54 -0.77 8.55 -2.60
N ALA A 55 -2.05 8.31 -2.84
CA ALA A 55 -2.56 6.98 -3.16
C ALA A 55 -1.95 6.47 -4.47
N THR A 56 -1.86 7.30 -5.51
CA THR A 56 -1.22 6.94 -6.79
C THR A 56 0.25 6.60 -6.61
N LEU A 57 1.01 7.44 -5.90
CA LEU A 57 2.42 7.17 -5.59
C LEU A 57 2.59 5.86 -4.79
N LYS A 58 1.71 5.59 -3.82
CA LYS A 58 1.70 4.32 -3.08
C LYS A 58 1.38 3.14 -3.99
N GLY A 59 0.50 3.31 -4.97
CA GLY A 59 0.23 2.34 -6.01
C GLY A 59 1.50 1.91 -6.73
N TYR A 60 2.30 2.87 -7.20
CA TYR A 60 3.59 2.57 -7.85
C TYR A 60 4.52 1.75 -6.95
N SER A 61 4.63 2.09 -5.67
CA SER A 61 5.46 1.31 -4.74
C SER A 61 4.94 -0.11 -4.54
N ASN A 62 3.62 -0.30 -4.48
CA ASN A 62 3.03 -1.63 -4.38
C ASN A 62 3.32 -2.47 -5.64
N LEU A 63 3.22 -1.86 -6.83
CA LEU A 63 3.58 -2.50 -8.09
C LEU A 63 5.04 -2.98 -8.07
N ASN A 64 5.98 -2.12 -7.67
CA ASN A 64 7.38 -2.48 -7.53
C ASN A 64 7.61 -3.64 -6.55
N ILE A 65 6.93 -3.60 -5.39
CA ILE A 65 7.01 -4.67 -4.39
C ILE A 65 6.54 -6.01 -4.99
N GLU A 66 5.49 -6.01 -5.80
CA GLU A 66 5.02 -7.23 -6.48
C GLU A 66 6.02 -7.74 -7.54
N ILE A 67 6.61 -6.83 -8.31
CA ILE A 67 7.65 -7.16 -9.30
C ILE A 67 8.85 -7.82 -8.62
N GLU A 68 9.38 -7.22 -7.55
CA GLU A 68 10.52 -7.77 -6.82
C GLU A 68 10.19 -9.11 -6.14
N LYS A 69 8.98 -9.27 -5.59
CA LYS A 69 8.52 -10.56 -5.05
C LYS A 69 8.51 -11.65 -6.12
N LEU A 70 7.94 -11.37 -7.30
CA LEU A 70 7.88 -12.33 -8.40
C LEU A 70 9.28 -12.62 -8.96
N ARG A 71 10.15 -11.60 -9.06
CA ARG A 71 11.55 -11.78 -9.45
C ARG A 71 12.26 -12.76 -8.51
N ALA A 72 12.09 -12.60 -7.20
CA ALA A 72 12.67 -13.49 -6.21
C ALA A 72 12.11 -14.92 -6.30
N ILE A 73 10.79 -15.08 -6.50
CA ILE A 73 10.15 -16.40 -6.66
C ILE A 73 10.69 -17.11 -7.92
N ILE A 74 10.79 -16.40 -9.04
CA ILE A 74 11.26 -16.95 -10.32
C ILE A 74 12.75 -17.32 -10.23
N HIS A 75 13.57 -16.44 -9.64
CA HIS A 75 15.02 -16.67 -9.49
C HIS A 75 15.33 -17.84 -8.54
N ASN A 76 14.60 -17.94 -7.43
CA ASN A 76 14.82 -18.98 -6.42
C ASN A 76 14.10 -20.30 -6.74
N TYR A 77 13.44 -20.41 -7.90
CA TYR A 77 12.83 -21.65 -8.33
C TYR A 77 13.93 -22.70 -8.55
N LYS A 78 13.91 -23.72 -7.69
CA LYS A 78 14.65 -24.97 -7.90
C LYS A 78 13.63 -25.98 -8.39
N ALA A 79 13.87 -26.57 -9.57
CA ALA A 79 13.10 -27.73 -10.00
C ALA A 79 13.27 -28.81 -8.92
N HIS A 80 12.22 -29.10 -8.17
CA HIS A 80 12.24 -30.15 -7.16
C HIS A 80 12.28 -31.51 -7.86
N ALA A 81 13.47 -31.94 -8.31
CA ALA A 81 13.75 -33.36 -8.46
C ALA A 81 13.96 -33.90 -7.04
N GLY A 82 12.87 -34.22 -6.33
CA GLY A 82 12.96 -34.90 -5.04
C GLY A 82 13.66 -36.24 -5.22
N VAL A 83 14.87 -36.38 -4.70
CA VAL A 83 15.55 -37.68 -4.59
C VAL A 83 15.25 -38.19 -3.19
N ALA A 84 14.38 -39.20 -3.06
CA ALA A 84 14.30 -39.95 -1.82
C ALA A 84 15.31 -41.10 -1.90
N ILE A 85 16.13 -41.25 -0.87
CA ILE A 85 17.06 -42.37 -0.75
C ILE A 85 16.31 -43.48 -0.01
N TYR A 86 15.99 -44.58 -0.70
CA TYR A 86 15.46 -45.80 -0.10
C TYR A 86 16.50 -46.90 -0.37
N GLY A 87 17.26 -47.29 0.66
CA GLY A 87 18.46 -48.14 0.49
C GLY A 87 19.67 -47.40 -0.10
N ASN A 88 20.62 -48.13 -0.71
CA ASN A 88 21.85 -47.57 -1.29
C ASN A 88 21.66 -46.97 -2.71
N THR A 89 20.40 -46.74 -3.11
CA THR A 89 20.01 -46.25 -4.43
C THR A 89 19.17 -45.00 -4.28
N ALA A 90 19.63 -43.91 -4.91
CA ALA A 90 18.86 -42.68 -5.07
C ALA A 90 17.67 -42.95 -6.00
N ILE A 91 16.44 -42.87 -5.48
CA ILE A 91 15.21 -42.99 -6.27
C ILE A 91 14.61 -41.59 -6.39
N HIS A 92 14.43 -41.11 -7.63
CA HIS A 92 13.69 -39.87 -7.87
C HIS A 92 12.20 -40.10 -7.54
N THR A 93 11.68 -39.45 -6.48
CA THR A 93 10.30 -39.60 -6.01
C THR A 93 9.39 -38.44 -6.40
N SER A 94 9.68 -37.73 -7.49
CA SER A 94 8.74 -36.74 -8.01
C SER A 94 7.65 -37.43 -8.82
N THR A 95 6.40 -37.42 -8.34
CA THR A 95 5.25 -37.83 -9.16
C THR A 95 5.18 -36.91 -10.38
N LYS A 96 4.98 -37.46 -11.59
CA LYS A 96 4.91 -36.66 -12.83
C LYS A 96 3.90 -35.50 -12.76
N ARG A 97 2.81 -35.66 -11.99
CA ARG A 97 1.81 -34.60 -11.75
C ARG A 97 2.37 -33.41 -10.95
N ASP A 98 3.16 -33.68 -9.91
CA ASP A 98 3.76 -32.63 -9.07
C ASP A 98 4.76 -31.76 -9.86
N LEU A 99 5.45 -32.36 -10.84
CA LEU A 99 6.36 -31.63 -11.75
C LEU A 99 5.59 -30.74 -12.74
N SER A 100 4.51 -31.25 -13.34
CA SER A 100 3.67 -30.47 -14.25
C SER A 100 3.00 -29.29 -13.55
N ASP A 101 2.46 -29.50 -12.35
CA ASP A 101 1.77 -28.45 -11.59
C ASP A 101 2.75 -27.37 -11.11
N THR A 102 3.97 -27.77 -10.68
CA THR A 102 5.01 -26.81 -10.31
C THR A 102 5.53 -26.02 -11.50
N LEU A 103 5.67 -26.66 -12.67
CA LEU A 103 6.06 -25.97 -13.90
C LEU A 103 4.99 -24.96 -14.35
N ALA A 104 3.71 -25.37 -14.37
CA ALA A 104 2.59 -24.49 -14.70
C ALA A 104 2.55 -23.27 -13.78
N LYS A 105 2.77 -23.45 -12.47
CA LYS A 105 2.84 -22.35 -11.50
C LYS A 105 4.01 -21.38 -11.79
N VAL A 106 5.17 -21.88 -12.20
CA VAL A 106 6.31 -21.02 -12.58
C VAL A 106 5.99 -20.22 -13.84
N GLU A 107 5.35 -20.86 -14.81
CA GLU A 107 4.95 -20.23 -16.07
C GLU A 107 3.91 -19.13 -15.84
N ASP A 108 2.91 -19.38 -15.00
CA ASP A 108 1.94 -18.38 -14.55
C ASP A 108 2.61 -17.20 -13.85
N ASN A 109 3.58 -17.47 -12.96
CA ASN A 109 4.34 -16.41 -12.29
C ASN A 109 5.16 -15.59 -13.29
N LYS A 110 5.79 -16.23 -14.29
CA LYS A 110 6.52 -15.54 -15.37
C LYS A 110 5.58 -14.66 -16.20
N ARG A 111 4.40 -15.16 -16.54
CA ARG A 111 3.38 -14.39 -17.27
C ARG A 111 2.91 -13.19 -16.47
N LYS A 112 2.63 -13.37 -15.17
CA LYS A 112 2.28 -12.27 -14.26
C LYS A 112 3.42 -11.25 -14.14
N PHE A 113 4.65 -11.71 -13.99
CA PHE A 113 5.84 -10.86 -13.91
C PHE A 113 6.00 -9.99 -15.16
N ALA A 114 5.93 -10.60 -16.35
CA ALA A 114 6.01 -9.88 -17.61
C ALA A 114 4.95 -8.77 -17.70
N ARG A 115 3.69 -9.08 -17.35
CA ARG A 115 2.59 -8.11 -17.36
C ARG A 115 2.84 -6.92 -16.43
N LEU A 116 3.37 -7.15 -15.23
CA LEU A 116 3.70 -6.07 -14.29
C LEU A 116 4.89 -5.23 -14.77
N VAL A 117 5.92 -5.85 -15.36
CA VAL A 117 7.05 -5.12 -15.94
C VAL A 117 6.60 -4.24 -17.12
N PHE A 118 5.65 -4.71 -17.94
CA PHE A 118 5.04 -3.87 -18.97
C PHE A 118 4.28 -2.68 -18.38
N MET A 119 3.55 -2.85 -17.27
CA MET A 119 2.90 -1.73 -16.58
C MET A 119 3.92 -0.73 -16.06
N GLU A 120 4.98 -1.21 -15.41
CA GLU A 120 6.08 -0.37 -14.93
C GLU A 120 6.65 0.47 -16.08
N ARG A 121 6.93 -0.16 -17.22
CA ARG A 121 7.51 0.53 -18.38
C ARG A 121 6.54 1.54 -19.00
N TRP A 122 5.26 1.21 -19.07
CA TRP A 122 4.23 2.13 -19.54
C TRP A 122 4.13 3.35 -18.63
N LEU A 123 4.09 3.14 -17.31
CA LEU A 123 4.05 4.21 -16.31
C LEU A 123 5.30 5.10 -16.37
N GLU A 124 6.49 4.50 -16.54
CA GLU A 124 7.74 5.24 -16.73
C GLU A 124 7.63 6.20 -17.93
N ASN A 125 7.19 5.69 -19.08
CA ASN A 125 7.03 6.48 -20.30
C ASN A 125 5.98 7.59 -20.12
N ALA A 126 4.83 7.26 -19.51
CA ALA A 126 3.77 8.24 -19.23
C ALA A 126 4.24 9.35 -18.28
N LEU A 127 5.05 9.00 -17.26
CA LEU A 127 5.64 9.96 -16.33
C LEU A 127 6.65 10.88 -17.03
N TYR A 128 7.47 10.37 -17.94
CA TYR A 128 8.37 11.22 -18.75
C TYR A 128 7.60 12.14 -19.70
N GLY A 129 6.41 11.73 -20.15
CA GLY A 129 5.50 12.56 -20.95
C GLY A 129 4.74 13.63 -20.16
N LEU A 130 4.85 13.69 -18.83
CA LEU A 130 4.17 14.71 -18.03
C LEU A 130 4.80 16.09 -18.23
N HIS A 131 4.13 16.92 -19.02
CA HIS A 131 4.47 18.33 -19.15
C HIS A 131 4.04 19.13 -17.91
N GLY A 132 4.80 20.17 -17.59
CA GLY A 132 4.48 21.08 -16.48
C GLY A 132 5.06 20.68 -15.13
N LEU A 133 5.54 19.45 -14.93
CA LEU A 133 6.30 19.07 -13.73
C LEU A 133 7.81 19.24 -13.97
N ARG A 134 8.57 19.63 -12.94
CA ARG A 134 10.04 19.72 -13.05
C ARG A 134 10.61 18.32 -13.33
N ALA A 135 11.54 18.21 -14.29
CA ALA A 135 12.17 16.93 -14.64
C ALA A 135 12.79 16.22 -13.42
N GLU A 136 13.39 16.98 -12.50
CA GLU A 136 13.91 16.46 -11.22
C GLU A 136 12.83 15.71 -10.40
N TYR A 137 11.60 16.21 -10.40
CA TYR A 137 10.49 15.60 -9.66
C TYR A 137 9.96 14.36 -10.38
N ILE A 138 9.91 14.36 -11.71
CA ILE A 138 9.56 13.19 -12.52
C ILE A 138 10.56 12.05 -12.25
N ILE A 139 11.86 12.35 -12.38
CA ILE A 139 12.94 11.39 -12.11
C ILE A 139 12.83 10.87 -10.67
N TYR A 140 12.56 11.76 -9.70
CA TYR A 140 12.40 11.36 -8.31
C TYR A 140 11.23 10.38 -8.12
N ILE A 141 10.07 10.63 -8.74
CA ILE A 141 8.92 9.72 -8.67
C ILE A 141 9.29 8.35 -9.25
N ILE A 142 9.92 8.31 -10.43
CA ILE A 142 10.32 7.07 -11.08
C ILE A 142 11.31 6.30 -10.20
N GLU A 143 12.36 6.94 -9.70
CA GLU A 143 13.39 6.24 -8.93
C GLU A 143 12.89 5.74 -7.57
N VAL A 144 12.10 6.57 -6.86
CA VAL A 144 11.68 6.28 -5.48
C VAL A 144 10.46 5.38 -5.47
N TYR A 145 9.43 5.72 -6.25
CA TYR A 145 8.14 5.07 -6.14
C TYR A 145 7.99 3.93 -7.14
N LEU A 146 8.43 4.12 -8.40
CA LEU A 146 8.26 3.11 -9.45
C LEU A 146 9.34 2.02 -9.37
N ARG A 147 10.60 2.41 -9.10
CA ARG A 147 11.76 1.49 -9.07
C ARG A 147 12.26 1.12 -7.68
N GLY A 148 11.79 1.81 -6.64
CA GLY A 148 12.21 1.56 -5.25
C GLY A 148 13.72 1.67 -4.99
N LYS A 149 14.45 2.52 -5.74
CA LYS A 149 15.92 2.65 -5.61
C LYS A 149 16.37 3.27 -4.28
N LYS A 150 15.49 4.04 -3.64
CA LYS A 150 15.79 4.75 -2.38
C LYS A 150 14.49 5.06 -1.63
N GLU A 151 14.61 5.32 -0.33
CA GLU A 151 13.49 5.67 0.50
C GLU A 151 12.94 7.09 0.21
N PRO A 152 11.62 7.30 0.38
CA PRO A 152 11.00 8.60 0.16
C PRO A 152 11.40 9.62 1.23
N GLU A 153 12.04 10.70 0.79
CA GLU A 153 12.41 11.83 1.64
C GLU A 153 11.18 12.72 1.87
N ARG A 154 10.70 12.75 3.12
CA ARG A 154 9.45 13.41 3.50
C ARG A 154 9.31 14.86 3.00
N ARG A 155 10.38 15.66 3.07
CA ARG A 155 10.37 17.07 2.63
C ARG A 155 10.23 17.19 1.11
N LYS A 156 11.01 16.39 0.37
CA LYS A 156 10.98 16.38 -1.09
C LYS A 156 9.65 15.87 -1.62
N VAL A 157 9.12 14.79 -1.04
CA VAL A 157 7.79 14.26 -1.35
C VAL A 157 6.69 15.30 -1.13
N ALA A 158 6.72 16.03 -0.01
CA ALA A 158 5.74 17.08 0.24
C ALA A 158 5.75 18.17 -0.85
N ARG A 159 6.94 18.62 -1.26
CA ARG A 159 7.09 19.61 -2.34
C ARG A 159 6.60 19.10 -3.69
N ILE A 160 6.83 17.83 -4.00
CA ILE A 160 6.37 17.20 -5.23
C ILE A 160 4.84 17.14 -5.26
N ILE A 161 4.22 16.67 -4.18
CA ILE A 161 2.75 16.58 -4.07
C ILE A 161 2.12 17.97 -4.18
N GLU A 162 2.74 18.98 -3.56
CA GLU A 162 2.29 20.36 -3.66
C GLU A 162 2.38 20.90 -5.09
N ALA A 163 3.51 20.70 -5.77
CA ALA A 163 3.70 21.13 -7.15
C ALA A 163 2.73 20.44 -8.13
N ILE A 164 2.44 19.15 -7.95
CA ILE A 164 1.45 18.42 -8.76
C ILE A 164 0.06 19.00 -8.51
N TYR A 165 -0.30 19.21 -7.24
CA TYR A 165 -1.62 19.74 -6.85
C TYR A 165 -1.85 21.17 -7.35
N GLU A 166 -0.89 22.07 -7.15
CA GLU A 166 -0.99 23.48 -7.59
C GLU A 166 -1.14 23.61 -9.10
N LYS A 167 -0.54 22.70 -9.85
CA LYS A 167 -0.62 22.67 -11.32
C LYS A 167 -1.80 21.86 -11.85
N GLY A 168 -2.61 21.28 -10.97
CA GLY A 168 -3.74 20.43 -11.36
C GLY A 168 -3.33 19.22 -12.21
N LEU A 169 -2.10 18.70 -12.01
CA LEU A 169 -1.58 17.61 -12.82
C LEU A 169 -2.14 16.27 -12.33
N GLU A 170 -2.55 15.44 -13.27
CA GLU A 170 -2.96 14.06 -13.01
C GLU A 170 -1.79 13.12 -13.27
N LEU A 171 -1.49 12.28 -12.28
CA LEU A 171 -0.49 11.24 -12.44
C LEU A 171 -1.09 10.03 -13.16
N PRO A 172 -0.35 9.35 -14.05
CA PRO A 172 -0.83 8.16 -14.73
C PRO A 172 -1.16 7.04 -13.73
N THR A 173 -2.27 6.34 -13.90
CA THR A 173 -2.69 5.33 -12.91
C THR A 173 -2.33 3.92 -13.35
N ILE A 174 -2.21 3.00 -12.36
CA ILE A 174 -2.02 1.57 -12.65
C ILE A 174 -3.22 1.01 -13.43
N GLU A 175 -4.43 1.52 -13.18
CA GLU A 175 -5.64 1.12 -13.90
C GLU A 175 -5.55 1.48 -15.39
N GLN A 176 -5.05 2.68 -15.72
CA GLN A 176 -4.78 3.06 -17.12
C GLN A 176 -3.75 2.13 -17.77
N ALA A 177 -2.64 1.85 -17.08
CA ALA A 177 -1.64 0.89 -17.58
C ALA A 177 -2.24 -0.51 -17.80
N GLN A 178 -3.12 -0.93 -16.89
CA GLN A 178 -3.78 -2.22 -16.94
C GLN A 178 -4.72 -2.36 -18.14
N ILE A 179 -5.46 -1.31 -18.48
CA ILE A 179 -6.35 -1.27 -19.64
C ILE A 179 -5.54 -1.44 -20.93
N VAL A 180 -4.50 -0.62 -21.12
CA VAL A 180 -3.66 -0.64 -22.34
C VAL A 180 -3.04 -2.02 -22.57
N ILE A 181 -2.54 -2.67 -21.53
CA ILE A 181 -1.91 -3.99 -21.65
C ILE A 181 -2.94 -5.10 -21.95
N ASN A 182 -4.18 -4.95 -21.48
CA ASN A 182 -5.23 -5.93 -21.77
C ASN A 182 -5.79 -5.79 -23.17
N GLU A 183 -5.85 -4.57 -23.70
CA GLU A 183 -6.27 -4.30 -25.08
C GLU A 183 -5.24 -4.87 -26.06
N ASN A 184 -3.95 -4.63 -25.83
CA ASN A 184 -2.85 -5.16 -26.66
C ASN A 184 -2.67 -6.69 -26.58
N GLY A 185 -3.33 -7.37 -25.63
CA GLY A 185 -3.28 -8.83 -25.48
C GLY A 185 -4.46 -9.58 -26.09
N LYS A 186 -5.37 -8.88 -26.78
CA LYS A 186 -6.54 -9.44 -27.47
C LYS A 186 -6.35 -9.59 -28.98
N GLU A 187 -5.20 -9.18 -29.51
CA GLU A 187 -4.76 -9.44 -30.89
C GLU A 187 -4.05 -10.79 -30.98
#